data_AF-A0A9P7DF62-F1
#
_entry.id   AF-A0A9P7DF62-F1
#
_cell.length_a   1.000
_cell.length_b   1.000
_cell.length_c   1.000
_cell.angle_alpha   90.00
_cell.angle_beta   90.00
_cell.angle_gamma   90.00
#
_symmetry.space_group_name_H-M   'P 1'
#
loop_
_entity.id
_entity.type
_entity.pdbx_description
1 polymer ?
#
loop_
_entity_poly.entity_id
_entity_poly.type
_entity_poly.pdbx_seq_one_letter_code
_entity_poly.pdbx_strand_id
1 'polypeptide(L)'
;FSLSQFPVVFFATKNSSLSLLLGPGNGYEKPNFMHRMTGRTMFLGGCIHGSLYIRNHLQYGLAIPGPPKETSGVASLALLCIIVLTSLRPVKTLFYECFFVVHVLTYVAFFVIICYQTSYASPWIFPPLAFYGADVLLRLFRYRIKDAILTRQDIHMTLIRVHNCDDGWLAGQHVRLRVFFLDKVFKSHPFTILSAPPSHSCLSSPGFLLAARSDGDWTLALNNHTRQQQERLHINEKSEGDSVAFVQVMLDGPYGGSGVDLGLHESVFLVAGGSGVTLTLGLLDDIIGRCVKLGRSQEERIEETTDFDGCKC
;
A
#
# COMPACT_ATOMS: atom_id res chain seq x y z
N PHE A 1 21.20 9.22 20.93
CA PHE A 1 20.48 7.94 20.80
C PHE A 1 19.11 8.10 20.13
N SER A 2 18.25 9.01 20.59
CA SER A 2 16.93 9.21 19.96
C SER A 2 17.00 9.75 18.51
N LEU A 3 18.02 10.57 18.19
CA LEU A 3 18.19 11.14 16.84
C LEU A 3 18.78 10.14 15.82
N SER A 4 19.52 9.11 16.27
CA SER A 4 20.10 8.11 15.36
C SER A 4 19.05 7.12 14.81
N GLN A 5 17.81 7.23 15.28
CA GLN A 5 16.67 6.44 14.82
C GLN A 5 15.99 7.04 13.57
N PHE A 6 16.30 8.29 13.22
CA PHE A 6 15.69 8.95 12.05
C PHE A 6 15.87 8.21 10.73
N PRO A 7 17.07 7.70 10.36
CA PRO A 7 17.24 6.95 9.12
C PRO A 7 16.25 5.79 9.02
N VAL A 8 16.04 5.05 10.11
CA VAL A 8 15.12 3.90 10.14
C VAL A 8 13.68 4.34 9.94
N VAL A 9 13.25 5.48 10.48
CA VAL A 9 11.89 6.01 10.28
C VAL A 9 11.61 6.32 8.80
N PHE A 10 12.58 6.91 8.10
CA PHE A 10 12.44 7.27 6.68
C PHE A 10 12.44 6.02 5.78
N PHE A 11 13.35 5.08 6.03
CA PHE A 11 13.41 3.82 5.28
C PHE A 11 12.21 2.90 5.56
N ALA A 12 11.55 3.06 6.70
CA ALA A 12 10.39 2.28 7.12
C ALA A 12 9.05 2.80 6.56
N THR A 13 9.07 3.81 5.68
CA THR A 13 7.86 4.30 5.02
C THR A 13 7.27 3.25 4.08
N LYS A 14 5.93 3.15 4.06
CA LYS A 14 5.16 2.07 3.41
C LYS A 14 5.42 1.87 1.91
N ASN A 15 6.13 2.76 1.22
CA ASN A 15 6.36 2.67 -0.23
C ASN A 15 7.85 2.67 -0.60
N SER A 16 8.75 2.53 0.38
CA SER A 16 10.20 2.65 0.17
C SER A 16 10.70 1.67 -0.90
N SER A 17 11.53 2.17 -1.82
CA SER A 17 12.34 1.43 -2.80
C SER A 17 13.09 0.22 -2.20
N LEU A 18 13.23 0.15 -0.88
CA LEU A 18 13.68 -1.04 -0.16
C LEU A 18 12.83 -2.29 -0.46
N SER A 19 11.52 -2.14 -0.67
CA SER A 19 10.65 -3.26 -1.06
C SER A 19 10.94 -3.77 -2.48
N LEU A 20 11.56 -2.95 -3.33
CA LEU A 20 12.00 -3.33 -4.66
C LEU A 20 13.40 -3.98 -4.60
N LEU A 21 14.31 -3.42 -3.78
CA LEU A 21 15.67 -3.94 -3.60
C LEU A 21 15.70 -5.29 -2.86
N LEU A 22 14.76 -5.52 -1.94
CA LEU A 22 14.65 -6.77 -1.18
C LEU A 22 13.93 -7.89 -1.96
N GLY A 23 13.48 -7.64 -3.20
CA GLY A 23 12.90 -8.65 -4.08
C GLY A 23 11.47 -9.11 -3.73
N PRO A 24 10.88 -9.97 -4.58
CA PRO A 24 9.56 -10.56 -4.36
C PRO A 24 9.50 -11.30 -3.02
N GLY A 25 8.44 -11.10 -2.23
CA GLY A 25 8.23 -11.76 -0.93
C GLY A 25 8.62 -10.94 0.30
N ASN A 26 9.35 -9.82 0.16
CA ASN A 26 9.63 -8.90 1.26
C ASN A 26 8.60 -7.75 1.32
N GLY A 27 7.37 -8.09 1.70
CA GLY A 27 6.24 -7.17 1.73
C GLY A 27 6.36 -5.99 2.72
N TYR A 28 5.50 -4.99 2.51
CA TYR A 28 5.41 -3.72 3.27
C TYR A 28 5.14 -3.84 4.78
N GLU A 29 4.84 -5.05 5.25
CA GLU A 29 4.54 -5.33 6.65
C GLU A 29 5.76 -5.12 7.55
N LYS A 30 6.95 -5.49 7.05
CA LYS A 30 8.23 -5.35 7.77
C LYS A 30 8.59 -3.86 8.00
N PRO A 31 8.60 -2.98 6.96
CA PRO A 31 8.76 -1.53 7.15
C PRO A 31 7.78 -0.93 8.14
N ASN A 32 6.49 -1.23 8.03
CA ASN A 32 5.48 -0.66 8.91
C ASN A 32 5.68 -1.09 10.38
N PHE A 33 6.13 -2.32 10.62
CA PHE A 33 6.53 -2.75 11.96
C PHE A 33 7.73 -1.96 12.48
N MET A 34 8.78 -1.81 11.66
CA MET A 34 9.98 -1.05 12.02
C MET A 34 9.63 0.40 12.37
N HIS A 35 8.85 1.10 11.53
CA HIS A 35 8.41 2.48 11.79
C HIS A 35 7.78 2.63 13.17
N ARG A 36 6.88 1.70 13.55
CA ARG A 36 6.22 1.73 14.87
C ARG A 36 7.21 1.48 16.01
N MET A 37 8.14 0.55 15.85
CA MET A 37 9.13 0.24 16.88
C MET A 37 10.07 1.43 17.09
N THR A 38 10.57 2.00 16.00
CA THR A 38 11.44 3.17 16.00
C THR A 38 10.77 4.40 16.61
N GLY A 39 9.50 4.66 16.31
CA GLY A 39 8.74 5.74 16.96
C GLY A 39 8.63 5.56 18.47
N ARG A 40 8.45 4.33 18.96
CA ARG A 40 8.39 4.02 20.40
C ARG A 40 9.74 4.21 21.09
N THR A 41 10.83 3.74 20.47
CA THR A 41 12.17 3.91 21.06
C THR A 41 12.60 5.38 21.07
N MET A 42 12.23 6.15 20.04
CA MET A 42 12.43 7.61 20.02
C MET A 42 11.67 8.31 21.14
N PHE A 43 10.41 7.94 21.37
CA PHE A 43 9.61 8.49 22.47
C PHE A 43 10.22 8.18 23.84
N LEU A 44 10.58 6.92 24.09
CA LEU A 44 11.22 6.51 25.34
C LEU A 44 12.53 7.27 25.57
N GLY A 45 13.38 7.37 24.55
CA GLY A 45 14.63 8.13 24.63
C GLY A 45 14.39 9.63 24.86
N GLY A 46 13.35 10.20 24.24
CA GLY A 46 12.91 11.59 24.46
C GLY A 46 12.45 11.84 25.90
N CYS A 47 11.63 10.94 26.46
CA CYS A 47 11.17 11.01 27.85
C CYS A 47 12.33 10.88 28.84
N ILE A 48 13.26 9.94 28.63
CA ILE A 48 14.46 9.79 29.47
C ILE A 48 15.29 11.07 29.41
N HIS A 49 15.56 11.60 28.21
CA HIS A 49 16.30 12.85 28.05
C HIS A 49 15.61 14.03 28.76
N GLY A 50 14.31 14.19 28.57
CA GLY A 50 13.51 15.22 29.25
C GLY A 50 13.52 15.07 30.77
N SER A 51 13.42 13.84 31.30
CA SER A 51 13.45 13.59 32.75
C SER A 51 14.81 13.90 33.37
N LEU A 52 15.92 13.55 32.70
CA LEU A 52 17.27 13.87 33.15
C LEU A 52 17.52 15.38 33.11
N TYR A 53 16.98 16.06 32.10
CA TYR A 53 17.01 17.51 31.98
C TYR A 53 16.27 18.21 33.12
N ILE A 54 15.03 17.78 33.41
CA ILE A 54 14.24 18.32 34.54
C ILE A 54 15.00 18.12 35.86
N ARG A 55 15.57 16.93 36.07
CA ARG A 55 16.38 16.65 37.27
C ARG A 55 17.60 17.56 37.38
N ASN A 56 18.30 17.79 36.27
CA ASN A 56 19.46 18.68 36.22
C ASN A 56 19.06 20.12 36.62
N HIS A 57 17.98 20.65 36.06
CA HIS A 57 17.50 21.98 36.38
C HIS A 57 17.05 22.12 37.84
N LEU A 58 16.40 21.11 38.40
CA LEU A 58 16.03 21.08 39.82
C LEU A 58 17.26 21.06 40.74
N GLN A 59 18.33 20.33 40.36
CA GLN A 59 19.55 20.24 41.15
C GLN A 59 20.36 21.54 41.17
N TYR A 60 20.36 22.29 40.07
CA TYR A 60 21.09 23.57 39.95
C TYR A 60 20.21 24.82 40.12
N GLY A 61 18.92 24.67 40.44
CA GLY A 61 17.99 25.78 40.64
C GLY A 61 17.72 26.62 39.39
N LEU A 62 17.84 26.04 38.19
CA LEU A 62 17.66 26.74 36.92
C LEU A 62 16.17 26.78 36.51
N ALA A 63 15.73 27.90 35.93
CA ALA A 63 14.38 28.03 35.41
C ALA A 63 14.18 27.12 34.18
N ILE A 64 13.04 26.42 34.11
CA ILE A 64 12.72 25.45 33.04
C ILE A 64 12.50 26.13 31.68
N PRO A 65 11.82 27.29 31.57
CA PRO A 65 11.92 28.14 30.38
C PRO A 65 13.17 29.02 30.50
N GLY A 66 14.30 28.50 30.04
CA GLY A 66 15.54 29.24 29.94
C GLY A 66 15.82 29.77 28.52
N PRO A 67 17.09 29.74 28.07
CA PRO A 67 17.51 30.16 26.73
C PRO A 67 16.68 29.52 25.60
N PRO A 68 16.71 30.08 24.37
CA PRO A 68 15.93 29.58 23.23
C PRO A 68 16.05 28.07 23.02
N LYS A 69 17.26 27.53 23.24
CA LYS A 69 17.59 26.09 23.16
C LYS A 69 16.82 25.22 24.16
N GLU A 70 16.44 25.74 25.31
CA GLU A 70 15.68 25.01 26.33
C GLU A 70 14.20 24.95 25.96
N THR A 71 13.66 26.09 25.48
CA THR A 71 12.27 26.19 25.03
C THR A 71 11.98 25.30 23.82
N SER A 72 12.90 25.20 22.85
CA SER A 72 12.78 24.29 21.72
C SER A 72 12.86 22.81 22.14
N GLY A 73 13.55 22.51 23.24
CA GLY A 73 13.65 21.14 23.78
C GLY A 73 12.30 20.68 24.33
N VAL A 74 11.67 21.52 25.15
CA VAL A 74 10.32 21.28 25.69
C VAL A 74 9.29 21.20 24.55
N ALA A 75 9.36 22.11 23.57
CA ALA A 75 8.47 22.10 22.41
C ALA A 75 8.62 20.82 21.58
N SER A 76 9.86 20.34 21.35
CA SER A 76 10.11 19.10 20.60
C SER A 76 9.54 17.87 21.33
N LEU A 77 9.66 17.81 22.66
CA LEU A 77 9.08 16.73 23.46
C LEU A 77 7.55 16.77 23.43
N ALA A 78 6.95 17.97 23.53
CA ALA A 78 5.50 18.14 23.43
C ALA A 78 4.96 17.69 22.07
N LEU A 79 5.61 18.06 20.97
CA LEU A 79 5.24 17.58 19.63
C LEU A 79 5.37 16.06 19.51
N LEU A 80 6.44 15.47 20.04
CA LEU A 80 6.61 14.02 20.05
C LEU A 80 5.51 13.31 20.85
N CYS A 81 5.08 13.87 21.97
CA CYS A 81 3.92 13.38 22.72
C CYS A 81 2.64 13.41 21.87
N ILE A 82 2.36 14.52 21.17
CA ILE A 82 1.17 14.65 20.32
C ILE A 82 1.19 13.60 19.21
N ILE A 83 2.34 13.40 18.55
CA ILE A 83 2.52 12.38 17.52
C ILE A 83 2.19 10.99 18.08
N VAL A 84 2.70 10.64 19.26
CA VAL A 84 2.49 9.30 19.85
C VAL A 84 1.04 9.09 20.30
N LEU A 85 0.44 10.07 20.97
CA LEU A 85 -0.93 10.00 21.48
C LEU A 85 -1.95 9.86 20.36
N THR A 86 -1.80 10.65 19.29
CA THR A 86 -2.66 10.55 18.10
C THR A 86 -2.45 9.25 17.33
N SER A 87 -1.26 8.64 17.44
CA SER A 87 -0.92 7.36 16.78
C SER A 87 -1.40 6.09 17.51
N LEU A 88 -2.05 6.24 18.68
CA LEU A 88 -2.62 5.13 19.43
C LEU A 88 -3.75 4.45 18.63
N ARG A 89 -3.90 3.13 18.82
CA ARG A 89 -4.92 2.31 18.14
C ARG A 89 -6.33 2.90 18.16
N PRO A 90 -6.92 3.29 19.31
CA PRO A 90 -8.29 3.80 19.33
C PRO A 90 -8.49 5.06 18.47
N VAL A 91 -7.52 5.98 18.49
CA VAL A 91 -7.61 7.25 17.75
C VAL A 91 -7.56 7.01 16.25
N LYS A 92 -6.59 6.22 15.78
CA LYS A 92 -6.40 5.98 14.33
C LYS A 92 -7.42 5.04 13.69
N THR A 93 -8.14 4.25 14.48
CA THR A 93 -9.25 3.41 13.96
C THR A 93 -10.55 4.18 13.86
N LEU A 94 -10.81 5.12 14.78
CA LEU A 94 -12.06 5.90 14.80
C LEU A 94 -11.97 7.16 13.94
N PHE A 95 -10.82 7.84 13.93
CA PHE A 95 -10.65 9.14 13.29
C PHE A 95 -9.40 9.16 12.38
N TYR A 96 -9.35 8.25 11.41
CA TYR A 96 -8.18 8.07 10.54
C TYR A 96 -7.74 9.35 9.81
N GLU A 97 -8.68 10.09 9.22
CA GLU A 97 -8.37 11.31 8.44
C GLU A 97 -7.77 12.41 9.34
N CYS A 98 -8.34 12.61 10.54
CA CYS A 98 -7.81 13.56 11.53
C CYS A 98 -6.42 13.12 12.03
N PHE A 99 -6.28 11.83 12.36
CA PHE A 99 -4.99 11.24 12.72
C PHE A 99 -3.93 11.53 11.64
N PHE A 100 -4.23 11.29 10.37
CA PHE A 100 -3.30 11.48 9.28
C PHE A 100 -2.83 12.95 9.17
N VAL A 101 -3.77 13.90 9.19
CA VAL A 101 -3.46 15.34 9.10
C VAL A 101 -2.61 15.80 10.29
N VAL A 102 -3.03 15.50 11.51
CA VAL A 102 -2.30 15.91 12.71
C VAL A 102 -0.91 15.26 12.75
N HIS A 103 -0.80 13.98 12.42
CA HIS A 103 0.47 13.25 12.42
C HIS A 103 1.46 13.86 11.42
N VAL A 104 1.03 14.21 10.20
CA VAL A 104 1.89 14.82 9.18
C VAL A 104 2.33 16.22 9.59
N LEU A 105 1.40 17.07 10.04
CA LEU A 105 1.72 18.45 10.45
C LEU A 105 2.68 18.47 11.65
N THR A 106 2.41 17.66 12.67
CA THR A 106 3.25 17.60 13.88
C THR A 106 4.60 16.95 13.61
N TYR A 107 4.68 15.96 12.72
CA TYR A 107 5.94 15.40 12.23
C TYR A 107 6.80 16.47 11.56
N VAL A 108 6.25 17.26 10.63
CA VAL A 108 7.00 18.35 9.96
C VAL A 108 7.47 19.38 10.98
N ALA A 109 6.58 19.82 11.87
CA ALA A 109 6.93 20.77 12.94
C ALA A 109 8.03 20.23 13.85
N PHE A 110 7.99 18.95 14.22
CA PHE A 110 9.00 18.31 15.07
C PHE A 110 10.39 18.35 14.43
N PHE A 111 10.50 18.04 13.13
CA PHE A 111 11.77 18.11 12.41
C PHE A 111 12.34 19.52 12.35
N VAL A 112 11.49 20.51 12.07
CA VAL A 112 11.91 21.92 12.04
C VAL A 112 12.44 22.36 13.40
N ILE A 113 11.74 22.04 14.50
CA ILE A 113 12.19 22.40 15.86
C ILE A 113 13.49 21.70 16.24
N ILE A 114 13.70 20.44 15.85
CA ILE A 114 14.95 19.72 16.13
C ILE A 114 16.16 20.36 15.40
N CYS A 115 15.96 20.89 14.19
CA CYS A 115 17.02 21.64 13.49
C CYS A 115 17.42 22.92 14.25
N TYR A 116 16.47 23.61 14.88
CA TYR A 116 16.76 24.77 15.74
C TYR A 116 17.34 24.37 17.11
N GLN A 117 16.99 23.19 17.63
CA GLN A 117 17.47 22.68 18.93
C GLN A 117 18.97 22.42 18.95
N THR A 118 19.50 21.82 17.88
CA THR A 118 20.90 21.37 17.84
C THR A 118 21.45 21.32 16.42
N SER A 119 22.56 22.03 16.19
CA SER A 119 23.30 22.01 14.93
C SER A 119 23.84 20.61 14.60
N TYR A 120 24.04 19.76 15.61
CA TYR A 120 24.45 18.36 15.45
C TYR A 120 23.36 17.45 14.86
N ALA A 121 22.10 17.91 14.72
CA ALA A 121 21.03 17.11 14.12
C ALA A 121 21.10 17.09 12.58
N SER A 122 21.75 18.08 11.96
CA SER A 122 21.81 18.23 10.50
C SER A 122 22.28 16.96 9.77
N PRO A 123 23.39 16.29 10.16
CA PRO A 123 23.85 15.05 9.52
C PRO A 123 22.87 13.86 9.65
N TRP A 124 21.96 13.89 10.63
CA TRP A 124 21.01 12.81 10.88
C TRP A 124 19.65 13.04 10.20
N ILE A 125 19.41 14.25 9.67
CA ILE A 125 18.15 14.65 9.03
C ILE A 125 18.30 14.75 7.52
N PHE A 126 19.28 15.52 7.03
CA PHE A 126 19.37 15.83 5.61
C PHE A 126 19.67 14.62 4.73
N PRO A 127 20.59 13.69 5.07
CA PRO A 127 20.83 12.53 4.23
C PRO A 127 19.59 11.61 4.13
N PRO A 128 18.92 11.19 5.23
CA PRO A 128 17.67 10.43 5.12
C PRO A 128 16.56 11.16 4.36
N LEU A 129 16.46 12.48 4.53
CA LEU A 129 15.49 13.30 3.79
C LEU A 129 15.80 13.33 2.29
N ALA A 130 17.08 13.44 1.91
CA ALA A 130 17.51 13.39 0.52
C ALA A 130 17.23 12.01 -0.10
N PHE A 131 17.52 10.92 0.61
CA PHE A 131 17.17 9.56 0.18
C PHE A 131 15.65 9.39 0.02
N TYR A 132 14.86 9.88 0.96
CA TYR A 132 13.41 9.88 0.86
C TYR A 132 12.90 10.70 -0.32
N GLY A 133 13.47 11.89 -0.57
CA GLY A 133 13.16 12.72 -1.72
C GLY A 133 13.47 12.02 -3.04
N ALA A 134 14.65 11.42 -3.16
CA ALA A 134 15.04 10.63 -4.33
C ALA A 134 14.09 9.44 -4.54
N ASP A 135 13.71 8.74 -3.48
CA ASP A 135 12.75 7.65 -3.49
C ASP A 135 11.34 8.10 -3.91
N VAL A 136 10.87 9.27 -3.48
CA VAL A 136 9.63 9.89 -4.00
C VAL A 136 9.76 10.20 -5.49
N LEU A 137 10.87 10.78 -5.94
CA LEU A 137 11.10 11.08 -7.35
C LEU A 137 11.09 9.82 -8.21
N LEU A 138 11.79 8.76 -7.79
CA LEU A 138 11.79 7.47 -8.47
C LEU A 138 10.39 6.86 -8.55
N ARG A 139 9.57 6.99 -7.50
CA ARG A 139 8.16 6.57 -7.55
C ARG A 139 7.34 7.40 -8.53
N LEU A 140 7.56 8.72 -8.59
CA LEU A 140 6.86 9.59 -9.53
C LEU A 140 7.15 9.19 -10.98
N PHE A 141 8.39 8.82 -11.31
CA PHE A 141 8.76 8.32 -12.65
C PHE A 141 8.17 6.95 -12.98
N ARG A 142 7.83 6.13 -11.98
CA ARG A 142 7.29 4.79 -12.19
C ARG A 142 5.78 4.76 -12.33
N TYR A 143 5.06 5.80 -11.91
CA TYR A 143 3.60 5.82 -12.05
C TYR A 143 3.20 5.70 -13.52
N ARG A 144 2.34 4.72 -13.81
CA ARG A 144 1.82 4.47 -15.15
C ARG A 144 0.36 4.90 -15.18
N ILE A 145 0.03 5.89 -15.99
CA ILE A 145 -1.36 6.24 -16.27
C ILE A 145 -1.80 5.42 -17.47
N LYS A 146 -2.91 4.70 -17.31
CA LYS A 146 -3.45 3.79 -18.33
C LYS A 146 -4.96 3.92 -18.38
N ASP A 147 -5.52 3.62 -19.53
CA ASP A 147 -6.97 3.50 -19.69
C ASP A 147 -7.40 2.11 -19.20
N ALA A 148 -8.49 2.09 -18.44
CA ALA A 148 -9.10 0.90 -17.91
C ALA A 148 -10.59 0.85 -18.25
N ILE A 149 -11.06 -0.37 -18.44
CA ILE A 149 -12.45 -0.72 -18.63
C ILE A 149 -12.99 -1.25 -17.30
N LEU A 150 -14.06 -0.64 -16.82
CA LEU A 150 -14.81 -1.09 -15.65
C LEU A 150 -16.03 -1.86 -16.13
N THR A 151 -16.13 -3.11 -15.68
CA THR A 151 -17.30 -3.96 -15.91
C THR A 151 -17.87 -4.35 -14.55
N ARG A 152 -19.12 -4.00 -14.30
CA ARG A 152 -19.83 -4.48 -13.13
C ARG A 152 -20.24 -5.93 -13.37
N GLN A 153 -19.74 -6.85 -12.55
CA GLN A 153 -20.20 -8.23 -12.59
C GLN A 153 -21.48 -8.37 -11.76
N ASP A 154 -21.46 -7.84 -10.53
CA ASP A 154 -22.55 -7.95 -9.57
C ASP A 154 -22.62 -6.73 -8.63
N ILE A 155 -23.58 -6.73 -7.70
CA ILE A 155 -23.65 -5.77 -6.58
C ILE A 155 -22.35 -5.80 -5.75
N HIS A 156 -21.73 -6.98 -5.62
CA HIS A 156 -20.58 -7.21 -4.75
C HIS A 156 -19.22 -7.20 -5.45
N MET A 157 -19.17 -7.09 -6.78
CA MET A 157 -17.91 -7.19 -7.53
C MET A 157 -17.88 -6.28 -8.75
N THR A 158 -16.75 -5.58 -8.92
CA THR A 158 -16.41 -4.83 -10.12
C THR A 158 -15.10 -5.38 -10.68
N LEU A 159 -15.12 -5.76 -11.96
CA LEU A 159 -13.95 -6.15 -12.73
C LEU A 159 -13.33 -4.90 -13.37
N ILE A 160 -12.01 -4.81 -13.29
CA ILE A 160 -11.23 -3.69 -13.81
C ILE A 160 -10.21 -4.29 -14.77
N ARG A 161 -10.38 -4.03 -16.06
CA ARG A 161 -9.47 -4.47 -17.11
C ARG A 161 -8.58 -3.31 -17.52
N VAL A 162 -7.27 -3.45 -17.36
CA VAL A 162 -6.30 -2.42 -17.79
C VAL A 162 -5.70 -2.85 -19.12
N HIS A 163 -5.82 -2.01 -20.14
CA HIS A 163 -5.28 -2.30 -21.48
C HIS A 163 -3.81 -1.86 -21.65
N ASN A 164 -3.17 -2.36 -22.71
CA ASN A 164 -1.81 -1.97 -23.12
C ASN A 164 -0.74 -2.19 -22.02
N CYS A 165 -0.86 -3.31 -21.30
CA CYS A 165 0.06 -3.76 -20.28
C CYS A 165 0.28 -5.26 -20.48
N ASP A 166 1.22 -5.61 -21.36
CA ASP A 166 1.40 -7.01 -21.80
C ASP A 166 2.61 -7.69 -21.15
N ASP A 167 3.35 -6.97 -20.30
CA ASP A 167 4.52 -7.52 -19.59
C ASP A 167 4.82 -6.75 -18.30
N GLY A 168 5.68 -7.33 -17.47
CA GLY A 168 6.29 -6.69 -16.32
C GLY A 168 5.62 -6.98 -14.99
N TRP A 169 4.87 -8.07 -14.87
CA TRP A 169 4.42 -8.64 -13.59
C TRP A 169 4.57 -10.15 -13.57
N LEU A 170 4.49 -10.74 -12.37
CA LEU A 170 4.41 -12.17 -12.14
C LEU A 170 3.06 -12.52 -11.53
N ALA A 171 2.63 -13.77 -11.75
CA ALA A 171 1.41 -14.28 -11.15
C ALA A 171 1.44 -14.17 -9.62
N GLY A 172 0.31 -13.74 -9.06
CA GLY A 172 0.16 -13.48 -7.63
C GLY A 172 0.76 -12.16 -7.13
N GLN A 173 1.28 -11.31 -8.00
CA GLN A 173 1.62 -9.94 -7.64
C GLN A 173 0.38 -9.05 -7.53
N HIS A 174 0.51 -7.94 -6.83
CA HIS A 174 -0.54 -6.93 -6.70
C HIS A 174 -0.05 -5.55 -7.15
N VAL A 175 -0.99 -4.71 -7.56
CA VAL A 175 -0.74 -3.31 -7.94
C VAL A 175 -1.55 -2.41 -7.02
N ARG A 176 -1.05 -1.20 -6.77
CA ARG A 176 -1.87 -0.16 -6.14
C ARG A 176 -2.56 0.62 -7.25
N LEU A 177 -3.90 0.56 -7.24
CA LEU A 177 -4.75 1.24 -8.19
C LEU A 177 -5.25 2.55 -7.59
N ARG A 178 -5.22 3.60 -8.41
CA ARG A 178 -5.92 4.86 -8.17
C ARG A 178 -6.78 5.13 -9.40
N VAL A 179 -8.06 5.43 -9.16
CA VAL A 179 -9.03 5.70 -10.24
C VAL A 179 -9.41 7.17 -10.18
N PHE A 180 -9.39 7.84 -11.32
CA PHE A 180 -9.69 9.27 -11.41
C PHE A 180 -11.20 9.54 -11.53
N PHE A 181 -11.95 9.43 -10.44
CA PHE A 181 -13.35 9.89 -10.35
C PHE A 181 -13.59 10.83 -9.14
N LEU A 182 -14.62 11.67 -9.27
CA LEU A 182 -14.78 13.01 -8.68
C LEU A 182 -14.47 13.21 -7.18
N ASP A 183 -14.56 12.19 -6.31
CA ASP A 183 -14.44 12.39 -4.85
C ASP A 183 -13.31 11.59 -4.16
N LYS A 184 -12.61 10.70 -4.86
CA LYS A 184 -11.63 9.79 -4.23
C LYS A 184 -10.30 9.67 -4.99
N VAL A 185 -9.96 10.67 -5.80
CA VAL A 185 -8.77 10.67 -6.68
C VAL A 185 -7.44 10.49 -5.95
N PHE A 186 -7.33 10.84 -4.66
CA PHE A 186 -6.07 10.70 -3.93
C PHE A 186 -5.91 9.34 -3.23
N LYS A 187 -6.98 8.53 -3.13
CA LYS A 187 -6.92 7.24 -2.45
C LYS A 187 -6.35 6.17 -3.39
N SER A 188 -5.41 5.36 -2.88
CA SER A 188 -4.72 4.31 -3.62
C SER A 188 -4.87 2.98 -2.89
N HIS A 189 -5.48 2.00 -3.56
CA HIS A 189 -5.89 0.73 -2.97
C HIS A 189 -5.13 -0.43 -3.62
N PRO A 190 -4.60 -1.38 -2.84
CA PRO A 190 -3.93 -2.56 -3.38
C PRO A 190 -4.95 -3.57 -3.93
N PHE A 191 -4.69 -4.07 -5.14
CA PHE A 191 -5.46 -5.15 -5.77
C PHE A 191 -4.51 -6.18 -6.37
N THR A 192 -4.75 -7.45 -6.07
CA THR A 192 -4.03 -8.57 -6.68
C THR A 192 -4.41 -8.71 -8.14
N ILE A 193 -3.42 -9.00 -8.98
CA ILE A 193 -3.64 -9.26 -10.41
C ILE A 193 -4.19 -10.67 -10.56
N LEU A 194 -5.34 -10.81 -11.21
CA LEU A 194 -6.05 -12.08 -11.40
C LEU A 194 -5.54 -12.89 -12.59
N SER A 195 -4.76 -12.27 -13.48
CA SER A 195 -4.25 -12.88 -14.69
C SER A 195 -2.74 -13.00 -14.66
N ALA A 196 -2.22 -14.07 -15.24
CA ALA A 196 -0.81 -14.21 -15.54
C ALA A 196 -0.41 -13.25 -16.68
N PRO A 197 0.89 -13.00 -16.89
CA PRO A 197 1.36 -12.29 -18.09
C PRO A 197 0.88 -12.98 -19.37
N PRO A 198 0.55 -12.25 -20.44
CA PRO A 198 0.08 -12.82 -21.70
C PRO A 198 0.97 -13.93 -22.28
N SER A 199 2.27 -13.96 -21.97
CA SER A 199 3.16 -15.07 -22.31
C SER A 199 2.74 -16.39 -21.68
N HIS A 200 2.27 -16.37 -20.43
CA HIS A 200 1.93 -17.55 -19.62
C HIS A 200 0.45 -17.66 -19.28
N SER A 201 -0.39 -16.68 -19.62
CA SER A 201 -1.83 -16.71 -19.36
C SER A 201 -2.54 -17.59 -20.37
N CYS A 202 -3.60 -18.28 -19.94
CA CYS A 202 -4.54 -18.94 -20.85
C CYS A 202 -5.56 -17.93 -21.44
N LEU A 203 -5.67 -16.74 -20.86
CA LEU A 203 -6.55 -15.68 -21.32
C LEU A 203 -5.96 -15.00 -22.57
N SER A 204 -6.72 -14.97 -23.66
CA SER A 204 -6.29 -14.36 -24.93
C SER A 204 -6.46 -12.83 -24.97
N SER A 205 -6.87 -12.19 -23.87
CA SER A 205 -7.07 -10.75 -23.84
C SER A 205 -5.75 -10.01 -23.54
N PRO A 206 -5.43 -8.93 -24.27
CA PRO A 206 -4.33 -8.05 -23.89
C PRO A 206 -4.63 -7.33 -22.58
N GLY A 207 -3.59 -7.06 -21.79
CA GLY A 207 -3.71 -6.41 -20.48
C GLY A 207 -3.83 -7.37 -19.29
N PHE A 208 -4.11 -6.80 -18.12
CA PHE A 208 -4.33 -7.57 -16.89
C PHE A 208 -5.65 -7.22 -16.22
N LEU A 209 -6.15 -8.18 -15.44
CA LEU A 209 -7.45 -8.11 -14.77
C LEU A 209 -7.29 -7.89 -13.26
N LEU A 210 -8.09 -6.98 -12.71
CA LEU A 210 -8.27 -6.80 -11.26
C LEU A 210 -9.74 -7.01 -10.90
N ALA A 211 -9.99 -7.51 -9.69
CA ALA A 211 -11.33 -7.69 -9.15
C ALA A 211 -11.43 -6.94 -7.83
N ALA A 212 -12.39 -6.02 -7.75
CA ALA A 212 -12.68 -5.24 -6.57
C ALA A 212 -13.99 -5.72 -5.93
N ARG A 213 -13.90 -6.26 -4.71
CA ARG A 213 -15.08 -6.60 -3.91
C ARG A 213 -15.67 -5.34 -3.26
N SER A 214 -16.98 -5.13 -3.41
CA SER A 214 -17.72 -3.95 -2.91
C SER A 214 -18.00 -3.98 -1.40
N ASP A 215 -16.96 -4.13 -0.58
CA ASP A 215 -17.08 -4.25 0.89
C ASP A 215 -16.75 -2.94 1.64
N GLY A 216 -15.96 -2.05 1.04
CA GLY A 216 -15.55 -0.79 1.67
C GLY A 216 -16.11 0.44 0.95
N ASP A 217 -16.07 1.60 1.61
CA ASP A 217 -16.61 2.85 1.06
C ASP A 217 -16.06 3.20 -0.32
N TRP A 218 -14.78 2.88 -0.58
CA TRP A 218 -14.14 3.14 -1.87
C TRP A 218 -14.59 2.15 -2.95
N THR A 219 -14.62 0.86 -2.65
CA THR A 219 -15.02 -0.18 -3.63
C THR A 219 -16.52 -0.14 -3.91
N LEU A 220 -17.34 0.18 -2.92
CA LEU A 220 -18.77 0.44 -3.10
C LEU A 220 -19.01 1.68 -3.98
N ALA A 221 -18.27 2.76 -3.76
CA ALA A 221 -18.34 3.95 -4.61
C ALA A 221 -17.91 3.63 -6.06
N LEU A 222 -16.87 2.81 -6.25
CA LEU A 222 -16.45 2.36 -7.58
C LEU A 222 -17.55 1.54 -8.27
N ASN A 223 -18.19 0.61 -7.55
CA ASN A 223 -19.28 -0.22 -8.10
C ASN A 223 -20.51 0.61 -8.48
N ASN A 224 -20.90 1.58 -7.64
CA ASN A 224 -22.00 2.50 -7.92
C ASN A 224 -21.68 3.44 -9.10
N HIS A 225 -20.45 3.92 -9.20
CA HIS A 225 -20.01 4.74 -10.33
C HIS A 225 -20.04 3.96 -11.64
N THR A 226 -19.54 2.73 -11.63
CA THR A 226 -19.59 1.82 -12.79
C THR A 226 -21.04 1.58 -13.22
N ARG A 227 -21.96 1.33 -12.27
CA ARG A 227 -23.39 1.17 -12.55
C ARG A 227 -23.97 2.40 -13.27
N GLN A 228 -23.75 3.59 -12.73
CA GLN A 228 -24.27 4.82 -13.31
C GLN A 228 -23.71 5.08 -14.71
N GLN A 229 -22.44 4.76 -14.96
CA GLN A 229 -21.85 4.89 -16.29
C GLN A 229 -22.43 3.87 -17.28
N GLN A 230 -22.59 2.61 -16.87
CA GLN A 230 -23.22 1.58 -17.71
C GLN A 230 -24.68 1.93 -18.04
N GLU A 231 -25.47 2.38 -17.05
CA GLU A 231 -26.86 2.83 -17.27
C GLU A 231 -26.93 4.00 -18.27
N ARG A 232 -26.01 4.96 -18.20
CA ARG A 232 -25.94 6.09 -19.15
C ARG A 232 -25.61 5.62 -20.57
N LEU A 233 -24.75 4.62 -20.71
CA LEU A 233 -24.36 4.06 -22.01
C LEU A 233 -25.51 3.25 -22.63
N HIS A 234 -26.21 2.44 -21.83
CA HIS A 234 -27.40 1.70 -22.26
C HIS A 234 -28.55 2.59 -22.78
N ILE A 235 -28.67 3.82 -22.28
CA ILE A 235 -29.68 4.78 -22.76
C ILE A 235 -29.33 5.32 -24.16
N ASN A 236 -28.05 5.42 -24.49
CA ASN A 236 -27.58 6.00 -25.76
C ASN A 236 -27.41 4.97 -26.88
N GLU A 237 -27.15 3.70 -26.57
CA GLU A 237 -26.98 2.64 -27.58
C GLU A 237 -28.05 1.54 -27.41
N LYS A 238 -29.06 1.54 -28.31
CA LYS A 238 -29.92 0.37 -28.57
C LYS A 238 -29.15 -0.72 -29.34
N SER A 239 -27.98 -1.13 -28.85
CA SER A 239 -27.21 -2.20 -29.47
C SER A 239 -26.64 -3.13 -28.41
N GLU A 240 -26.72 -4.41 -28.74
CA GLU A 240 -26.55 -5.60 -27.93
C GLU A 240 -25.05 -5.88 -27.62
N GLY A 241 -24.35 -4.84 -27.16
CA GLY A 241 -22.96 -4.89 -26.73
C GLY A 241 -22.84 -4.69 -25.22
N ASP A 242 -21.92 -5.42 -24.58
CA ASP A 242 -21.59 -5.28 -23.17
C ASP A 242 -21.30 -3.80 -22.86
N SER A 243 -22.13 -3.16 -22.03
CA SER A 243 -21.94 -1.74 -21.72
C SER A 243 -20.70 -1.57 -20.85
N VAL A 244 -19.67 -0.96 -21.45
CA VAL A 244 -18.34 -0.83 -20.87
C VAL A 244 -18.09 0.61 -20.43
N ALA A 245 -17.73 0.79 -19.16
CA ALA A 245 -17.36 2.08 -18.61
C ALA A 245 -15.84 2.32 -18.77
N PHE A 246 -15.46 3.35 -19.52
CA PHE A 246 -14.04 3.75 -19.68
C PHE A 246 -13.60 4.72 -18.59
N VAL A 247 -12.45 4.47 -17.98
CA VAL A 247 -11.87 5.31 -16.94
C VAL A 247 -10.35 5.37 -17.04
N GLN A 248 -9.75 6.49 -16.65
CA GLN A 248 -8.31 6.58 -16.47
C GLN A 248 -7.92 6.11 -15.08
N VAL A 249 -6.87 5.29 -15.02
CA VAL A 249 -6.29 4.79 -13.78
C VAL A 249 -4.81 5.09 -13.70
N MET A 250 -4.33 5.33 -12.49
CA MET A 250 -2.92 5.41 -12.17
C MET A 250 -2.50 4.15 -11.42
N LEU A 251 -1.48 3.50 -11.95
CA LEU A 251 -0.94 2.24 -11.46
C LEU A 251 0.41 2.47 -10.81
N ASP A 252 0.58 1.80 -9.67
CA ASP A 252 1.84 1.72 -8.95
C ASP A 252 2.15 0.26 -8.62
N GLY A 253 3.31 -0.24 -9.07
CA GLY A 253 3.69 -1.65 -8.95
C GLY A 253 4.28 -2.20 -10.25
N PRO A 254 4.37 -3.53 -10.37
CA PRO A 254 3.81 -4.54 -9.46
C PRO A 254 4.59 -4.70 -8.14
N TYR A 255 3.95 -5.31 -7.15
CA TYR A 255 4.51 -5.56 -5.83
C TYR A 255 4.18 -6.96 -5.31
N GLY A 256 5.03 -7.46 -4.41
CA GLY A 256 4.85 -8.79 -3.82
C GLY A 256 5.10 -9.91 -4.82
N GLY A 257 4.25 -10.93 -4.78
CA GLY A 257 4.37 -12.17 -5.56
C GLY A 257 4.60 -13.38 -4.67
N SER A 258 4.38 -14.57 -5.23
CA SER A 258 4.78 -15.82 -4.58
C SER A 258 6.30 -15.88 -4.52
N GLY A 259 6.86 -16.16 -3.33
CA GLY A 259 8.30 -16.46 -3.19
C GLY A 259 8.67 -17.85 -3.71
N VAL A 260 7.66 -18.64 -4.12
CA VAL A 260 7.80 -20.01 -4.61
C VAL A 260 7.32 -20.06 -6.06
N ASP A 261 8.13 -20.63 -6.94
CA ASP A 261 7.73 -20.94 -8.30
C ASP A 261 6.96 -22.26 -8.32
N LEU A 262 5.68 -22.18 -8.66
CA LEU A 262 4.78 -23.34 -8.68
C LEU A 262 5.15 -24.31 -9.80
N GLY A 263 5.79 -23.85 -10.87
CA GLY A 263 6.22 -24.69 -11.99
C GLY A 263 7.28 -25.74 -11.59
N LEU A 264 7.98 -25.53 -10.48
CA LEU A 264 8.98 -26.47 -9.96
C LEU A 264 8.38 -27.67 -9.22
N HIS A 265 7.08 -27.64 -8.91
CA HIS A 265 6.41 -28.67 -8.14
C HIS A 265 5.60 -29.57 -9.08
N GLU A 266 5.56 -30.88 -8.76
CA GLU A 266 4.78 -31.87 -9.51
C GLU A 266 3.29 -31.82 -9.18
N SER A 267 2.95 -31.49 -7.94
CA SER A 267 1.57 -31.34 -7.48
C SER A 267 1.42 -30.04 -6.73
N VAL A 268 0.39 -29.27 -7.08
CA VAL A 268 0.06 -27.99 -6.45
C VAL A 268 -1.37 -28.06 -5.94
N PHE A 269 -1.54 -27.88 -4.64
CA PHE A 269 -2.85 -27.77 -4.01
C PHE A 269 -3.12 -26.31 -3.64
N LEU A 270 -4.09 -25.70 -4.30
CA LEU A 270 -4.44 -24.30 -4.10
C LEU A 270 -5.73 -24.19 -3.27
N VAL A 271 -5.65 -23.53 -2.11
CA VAL A 271 -6.82 -23.25 -1.26
C VAL A 271 -7.05 -21.75 -1.23
N ALA A 272 -8.29 -21.33 -1.50
CA ALA A 272 -8.68 -19.93 -1.48
C ALA A 272 -9.93 -19.71 -0.62
N GLY A 273 -10.01 -18.54 0.01
CA GLY A 273 -11.19 -18.11 0.76
C GLY A 273 -11.42 -16.61 0.61
N GLY A 274 -12.68 -16.22 0.43
CA GLY A 274 -13.08 -14.81 0.31
C GLY A 274 -12.35 -14.07 -0.82
N SER A 275 -11.78 -12.89 -0.53
CA SER A 275 -11.03 -12.10 -1.51
C SER A 275 -9.69 -12.73 -1.93
N GLY A 276 -9.20 -13.73 -1.18
CA GLY A 276 -7.97 -14.46 -1.50
C GLY A 276 -8.04 -15.26 -2.80
N VAL A 277 -9.25 -15.49 -3.33
CA VAL A 277 -9.47 -16.15 -4.62
C VAL A 277 -8.74 -15.46 -5.78
N THR A 278 -8.57 -14.13 -5.71
CA THR A 278 -7.87 -13.36 -6.75
C THR A 278 -6.40 -13.75 -6.92
N LEU A 279 -5.71 -14.07 -5.81
CA LEU A 279 -4.34 -14.57 -5.82
C LEU A 279 -4.28 -15.95 -6.45
N THR A 280 -5.17 -16.84 -5.99
CA THR A 280 -5.23 -18.23 -6.43
C THR A 280 -5.55 -18.35 -7.92
N LEU A 281 -6.49 -17.55 -8.43
CA LEU A 281 -6.82 -17.50 -9.85
C LEU A 281 -5.64 -17.04 -10.70
N GLY A 282 -4.90 -16.01 -10.26
CA GLY A 282 -3.72 -15.55 -10.98
C GLY A 282 -2.61 -16.60 -11.05
N LEU A 283 -2.40 -17.37 -9.97
CA LEU A 283 -1.46 -18.48 -9.92
C LEU A 283 -1.93 -19.68 -10.77
N LEU A 284 -3.21 -19.98 -10.73
CA LEU A 284 -3.82 -21.05 -11.53
C LEU A 284 -3.71 -20.74 -13.03
N ASP A 285 -4.00 -19.50 -13.44
CA ASP A 285 -3.87 -19.05 -14.84
C ASP A 285 -2.44 -19.20 -15.36
N ASP A 286 -1.43 -18.89 -14.52
CA ASP A 286 -0.01 -19.07 -14.87
C ASP A 286 0.39 -20.54 -15.00
N ILE A 287 -0.07 -21.42 -14.10
CA ILE A 287 0.20 -22.86 -14.21
C ILE A 287 -0.43 -23.41 -15.48
N ILE A 288 -1.73 -23.19 -15.67
CA ILE A 288 -2.47 -23.72 -16.83
C ILE A 288 -1.88 -23.19 -18.12
N GLY A 289 -1.64 -21.88 -18.24
CA GLY A 289 -1.12 -21.33 -19.47
C GLY A 289 0.34 -21.72 -19.74
N ARG A 290 1.18 -21.96 -18.71
CA ARG A 290 2.48 -22.63 -18.91
C ARG A 290 2.31 -24.05 -19.43
N CYS A 291 1.40 -24.85 -18.87
CA CYS A 291 1.19 -26.23 -19.32
C CYS A 291 0.68 -26.29 -20.76
N VAL A 292 -0.30 -25.45 -21.10
CA VAL A 292 -0.91 -25.38 -22.44
C VAL A 292 0.07 -24.84 -23.49
N LYS A 293 0.85 -23.79 -23.17
CA LYS A 293 1.75 -23.14 -24.14
C LYS A 293 3.14 -23.75 -24.24
N LEU A 294 3.68 -24.29 -23.14
CA LEU A 294 5.03 -24.85 -23.08
C LEU A 294 5.05 -26.39 -23.20
N GLY A 295 3.89 -27.03 -23.31
CA GLY A 295 3.78 -28.44 -23.68
C GLY A 295 4.41 -29.41 -22.68
N ARG A 296 4.02 -29.33 -21.39
CA ARG A 296 4.38 -30.37 -20.41
C ARG A 296 3.65 -31.67 -20.77
N SER A 297 4.42 -32.73 -21.03
CA SER A 297 3.93 -33.99 -21.63
C SER A 297 3.39 -35.02 -20.62
N GLN A 298 2.87 -34.61 -19.47
CA GLN A 298 2.26 -35.53 -18.51
C GLN A 298 0.78 -35.20 -18.34
N GLU A 299 -0.04 -36.24 -18.28
CA GLU A 299 -1.49 -36.17 -18.03
C GLU A 299 -1.77 -35.49 -16.69
N GLU A 300 -1.91 -34.16 -16.70
CA GLU A 300 -2.31 -33.39 -15.53
C GLU A 300 -3.83 -33.52 -15.34
N ARG A 301 -4.24 -34.13 -14.23
CA ARG A 301 -5.64 -34.22 -13.81
C ARG A 301 -5.96 -33.04 -12.90
N ILE A 302 -6.81 -32.12 -13.37
CA ILE A 302 -7.37 -31.04 -12.55
C ILE A 302 -8.61 -31.59 -11.86
N GLU A 303 -8.53 -31.78 -10.54
CA GLU A 303 -9.71 -32.05 -9.70
C GLU A 303 -10.13 -30.74 -9.01
N GLU A 304 -11.23 -30.15 -9.47
CA GLU A 304 -11.84 -28.99 -8.84
C GLU A 304 -12.89 -29.49 -7.82
N THR A 305 -12.60 -29.35 -6.53
CA THR A 305 -13.57 -29.61 -5.47
C THR A 305 -14.07 -28.26 -4.94
N THR A 306 -15.18 -27.76 -5.49
CA THR A 306 -15.86 -26.59 -4.94
C THR A 306 -16.79 -27.01 -3.80
N ASP A 307 -16.31 -26.91 -2.56
CA ASP A 307 -17.16 -27.16 -1.39
C ASP A 307 -17.94 -25.87 -1.04
N PHE A 308 -19.05 -25.65 -1.76
CA PHE A 308 -20.03 -24.61 -1.42
C PHE A 308 -20.98 -25.16 -0.37
N ASP A 309 -20.49 -25.39 0.85
CA ASP A 309 -21.37 -25.61 1.99
C ASP A 309 -22.02 -24.27 2.35
N GLY A 310 -23.23 -24.10 1.82
CA GLY A 310 -24.09 -22.96 2.05
C GLY A 310 -24.33 -22.77 3.55
N CYS A 311 -23.68 -21.76 4.11
CA CYS A 311 -24.14 -21.13 5.34
C CYS A 311 -25.48 -20.45 5.03
N LYS A 312 -26.56 -21.24 5.13
CA LYS A 312 -27.94 -20.72 5.19
C LYS A 312 -28.03 -19.87 6.45
N CYS A 313 -28.18 -18.56 6.27
CA CYS A 313 -28.80 -17.70 7.28
C CYS A 313 -30.28 -18.07 7.43
#